data_AF-A0A960DQF5-F1
#
_entry.id   AF-A0A960DQF5-F1
#
_cell.length_a   1.000
_cell.length_b   1.000
_cell.length_c   1.000
_cell.angle_alpha   90.00
_cell.angle_beta   90.00
_cell.angle_gamma   90.00
#
_symmetry.space_group_name_H-M   'P 1'
#
loop_
_entity.id
_entity.type
_entity.pdbx_description
1 polymer ?
#
loop_
_entity_poly.entity_id
_entity_poly.type
_entity_poly.pdbx_seq_one_letter_code
_entity_poly.pdbx_strand_id
1 'polypeptide(L)'
;MGWGSIERRPGYRLWVGGPVPPGADAWTLGSLVIVRRGHEASTHLLAHELEHVHQYRRAGMAAFLGAYLVAYLGLRLRGWDHKAAYRRIPAEITAEWRARRHLGLGVGRLRA
;
A
#
# COMPACT_ATOMS: atom_id res chain seq x y z
N MET A 1 17.94 -15.25 -11.22
CA MET A 1 17.00 -14.47 -10.37
C MET A 1 17.78 -13.94 -9.19
N GLY A 2 18.18 -12.66 -9.23
CA GLY A 2 18.89 -12.04 -8.10
C GLY A 2 17.88 -11.63 -7.04
N TRP A 3 18.18 -11.90 -5.76
CA TRP A 3 17.32 -11.67 -4.60
C TRP A 3 17.03 -10.19 -4.28
N GLY A 4 17.21 -9.27 -5.22
CA GLY A 4 17.01 -7.84 -5.01
C GLY A 4 18.03 -7.22 -4.05
N SER A 5 17.76 -6.00 -3.58
CA SER A 5 18.52 -5.31 -2.54
C SER A 5 17.59 -4.83 -1.43
N ILE A 6 18.08 -4.81 -0.19
CA ILE A 6 17.34 -4.31 0.97
C ILE A 6 18.00 -3.03 1.47
N GLU A 7 17.25 -1.95 1.50
CA GLU A 7 17.65 -0.64 2.01
C GLU A 7 16.94 -0.38 3.35
N ARG A 8 17.69 0.06 4.37
CA ARG A 8 17.09 0.51 5.63
C ARG A 8 16.81 2.01 5.54
N ARG A 9 15.54 2.39 5.69
CA ARG A 9 15.10 3.79 5.72
C ARG A 9 14.53 4.14 7.10
N PRO A 10 14.45 5.44 7.44
CA PRO A 10 13.82 5.85 8.68
C PRO A 10 12.37 5.34 8.76
N GLY A 11 12.11 4.41 9.69
CA GLY A 11 10.78 3.86 9.97
C GLY A 11 10.34 2.64 9.16
N TYR A 12 11.10 2.19 8.15
CA TYR A 12 10.76 1.01 7.34
C TYR A 12 11.99 0.43 6.60
N ARG A 13 11.85 -0.79 6.09
CA ARG A 13 12.83 -1.42 5.18
C ARG A 13 12.23 -1.46 3.78
N LEU A 14 13.02 -1.13 2.78
CA LEU A 14 12.65 -1.22 1.38
C LEU A 14 13.39 -2.39 0.73
N TRP A 15 12.66 -3.38 0.23
CA TRP A 15 13.22 -4.48 -0.55
C TRP A 15 12.91 -4.29 -2.03
N VAL A 16 13.92 -3.89 -2.82
CA VAL A 16 13.81 -3.68 -4.26
C VAL A 16 14.11 -4.98 -5.00
N GLY A 17 13.17 -5.46 -5.81
CA GLY A 17 13.29 -6.72 -6.55
C GLY A 17 12.95 -7.97 -5.74
N GLY A 18 12.32 -7.81 -4.58
CA GLY A 18 11.74 -8.92 -3.82
C GLY A 18 10.49 -9.50 -4.50
N PRO A 19 9.91 -10.58 -3.94
CA PRO A 19 8.70 -11.19 -4.48
C PRO A 19 7.52 -10.23 -4.33
N VAL A 20 6.89 -9.88 -5.44
CA VAL A 20 5.66 -9.07 -5.49
C VAL A 20 4.58 -9.89 -6.21
N PRO A 21 3.35 -9.96 -5.67
CA PRO A 21 2.25 -10.68 -6.31
C PRO A 21 2.03 -10.25 -7.77
N PRO A 22 1.58 -11.16 -8.65
CA PRO A 22 1.20 -10.80 -10.01
C PRO A 22 0.15 -9.69 -10.02
N GLY A 23 0.37 -8.63 -10.82
CA GLY A 23 -0.55 -7.49 -10.92
C GLY A 23 -0.34 -6.38 -9.88
N ALA A 24 0.62 -6.52 -8.97
CA ALA A 24 1.05 -5.47 -8.05
C ALA A 24 2.49 -5.01 -8.35
N ASP A 25 2.78 -3.74 -8.05
CA ASP A 25 4.13 -3.15 -8.17
C ASP A 25 4.84 -3.05 -6.82
N ALA A 26 4.09 -3.08 -5.73
CA ALA A 26 4.61 -3.16 -4.36
C ALA A 26 3.58 -3.80 -3.43
N TRP A 27 4.03 -4.16 -2.23
CA TRP A 27 3.17 -4.50 -1.10
C TRP A 27 3.93 -4.32 0.22
N THR A 28 3.15 -4.18 1.30
CA THR A 28 3.68 -3.93 2.65
C THR A 28 3.34 -5.06 3.61
N LEU A 29 4.35 -5.49 4.37
CA LEU A 29 4.23 -6.43 5.48
C LEU A 29 4.87 -5.83 6.74
N GLY A 30 4.04 -5.29 7.63
CA GLY A 30 4.51 -4.62 8.84
C GLY A 30 5.32 -3.37 8.50
N SER A 31 6.63 -3.40 8.79
CA SER A 31 7.58 -2.33 8.44
C SER A 31 8.45 -2.64 7.22
N LEU A 32 8.15 -3.71 6.49
CA LEU A 32 8.82 -4.08 5.26
C LEU A 32 7.95 -3.70 4.06
N VAL A 33 8.48 -2.84 3.20
CA VAL A 33 7.91 -2.49 1.90
C VAL A 33 8.70 -3.24 0.83
N ILE A 34 8.03 -4.05 0.03
CA ILE A 34 8.65 -4.83 -1.06
C ILE A 34 8.18 -4.24 -2.37
N VAL A 35 9.10 -3.84 -3.24
CA VAL A 35 8.82 -3.13 -4.50
C VAL A 35 9.45 -3.88 -5.67
N ARG A 36 8.73 -3.92 -6.79
CA ARG A 36 9.22 -4.44 -8.07
C ARG A 36 10.32 -3.54 -8.61
N ARG A 37 11.37 -4.13 -9.19
CA ARG A 37 12.43 -3.36 -9.87
C ARG A 37 11.85 -2.42 -10.93
N GLY A 38 12.35 -1.19 -10.97
CA GLY A 38 11.88 -0.11 -11.84
C GLY A 38 10.82 0.79 -11.19
N HIS A 39 10.27 0.40 -10.04
CA HIS A 39 9.22 1.15 -9.34
C HIS A 39 9.71 1.78 -8.02
N GLU A 40 10.95 1.52 -7.60
CA GLU A 40 11.54 1.99 -6.35
C GLU A 40 11.66 3.52 -6.24
N ALA A 41 11.64 4.23 -7.36
CA ALA A 41 11.69 5.70 -7.41
C ALA A 41 10.29 6.35 -7.46
N SER A 42 9.22 5.55 -7.53
CA SER A 42 7.85 6.09 -7.58
C SER A 42 7.45 6.66 -6.21
N THR A 43 7.41 8.00 -6.13
CA THR A 43 7.04 8.71 -4.91
C THR A 43 5.61 8.43 -4.49
N HIS A 44 4.69 8.30 -5.44
CA HIS A 44 3.28 7.95 -5.17
C HIS A 44 3.13 6.53 -4.64
N LEU A 45 3.81 5.55 -5.27
CA LEU A 45 3.79 4.16 -4.80
C LEU A 45 4.36 4.05 -3.39
N LEU A 46 5.53 4.66 -3.14
CA LEU A 46 6.13 4.62 -1.81
C LEU A 46 5.27 5.34 -0.76
N ALA A 47 4.64 6.46 -1.09
CA ALA A 47 3.73 7.15 -0.17
C ALA A 47 2.50 6.30 0.16
N HIS A 48 1.99 5.53 -0.81
CA HIS A 48 0.90 4.58 -0.60
C HIS A 48 1.32 3.45 0.35
N GLU A 49 2.43 2.78 0.07
CA GLU A 49 2.95 1.69 0.91
C GLU A 49 3.29 2.15 2.34
N LEU A 50 3.79 3.38 2.50
CA LEU A 50 4.07 3.95 3.83
C LEU A 50 2.82 4.18 4.66
N GLU A 51 1.67 4.44 4.04
CA GLU A 51 0.42 4.50 4.79
C GLU A 51 0.02 3.11 5.30
N HIS A 52 0.30 2.03 4.56
CA HIS A 52 0.13 0.68 5.11
C HIS A 52 1.08 0.42 6.29
N VAL A 53 2.33 0.87 6.23
CA VAL A 53 3.25 0.79 7.39
C VAL A 53 2.64 1.53 8.59
N HIS A 54 2.09 2.72 8.39
CA HIS A 54 1.42 3.48 9.44
C HIS A 54 0.20 2.73 10.00
N GLN A 55 -0.65 2.18 9.13
CA GLN A 55 -1.83 1.39 9.51
C GLN A 55 -1.44 0.15 10.31
N TYR A 56 -0.41 -0.59 9.88
CA TYR A 56 0.16 -1.72 10.61
C TYR A 56 0.67 -1.31 12.00
N ARG A 57 1.39 -0.20 12.11
CA ARG A 57 1.90 0.30 13.39
C ARG A 57 0.78 0.75 14.33
N ARG A 58 -0.30 1.31 13.79
CA ARG A 58 -1.43 1.83 14.57
C ARG A 58 -2.36 0.72 15.07
N ALA A 59 -2.67 -0.26 14.22
CA ALA A 59 -3.63 -1.32 14.55
C ALA A 59 -2.96 -2.63 15.04
N GLY A 60 -1.69 -2.85 14.68
CA GLY A 60 -1.05 -4.15 14.81
C GLY A 60 -1.35 -5.07 13.63
N MET A 61 -0.45 -6.04 13.39
CA MET A 61 -0.48 -6.90 12.20
C MET A 61 -1.77 -7.73 12.08
N ALA A 62 -2.15 -8.43 13.15
CA ALA A 62 -3.33 -9.30 13.13
C ALA A 62 -4.64 -8.52 12.93
N ALA A 63 -4.80 -7.39 13.65
CA ALA A 63 -6.01 -6.57 13.55
C ALA A 63 -6.14 -5.92 12.17
N PHE A 64 -5.03 -5.42 11.61
CA PHE A 64 -5.02 -4.85 10.26
C PHE A 64 -5.41 -5.89 9.20
N LEU A 65 -4.74 -7.05 9.21
CA LEU A 65 -5.03 -8.13 8.26
C LEU A 65 -6.48 -8.64 8.40
N GLY A 66 -6.96 -8.81 9.64
CA GLY A 66 -8.34 -9.20 9.90
C GLY A 66 -9.35 -8.21 9.33
N ALA A 67 -9.18 -6.91 9.59
CA ALA A 67 -10.03 -5.87 9.04
C ALA A 67 -9.98 -5.81 7.50
N TYR A 68 -8.78 -5.98 6.92
CA TYR A 68 -8.57 -6.00 5.48
C TYR A 68 -9.33 -7.17 4.83
N LEU A 69 -9.17 -8.38 5.38
CA LEU A 69 -9.82 -9.59 4.86
C LEU A 69 -11.34 -9.54 5.01
N VAL A 70 -11.85 -9.09 6.15
CA VAL A 70 -13.31 -8.93 6.37
C VAL A 70 -13.90 -7.95 5.35
N ALA A 71 -13.25 -6.81 5.11
CA ALA A 71 -13.72 -5.85 4.11
C ALA A 71 -13.69 -6.45 2.69
N TYR A 72 -12.60 -7.10 2.31
CA TYR A 72 -12.47 -7.75 1.01
C TYR A 72 -13.53 -8.82 0.80
N LEU A 73 -13.68 -9.76 1.74
CA LEU A 73 -14.66 -10.83 1.67
C LEU A 73 -16.09 -10.28 1.63
N GLY A 74 -16.41 -9.29 2.47
CA GLY A 74 -17.72 -8.64 2.45
C GLY A 74 -18.06 -8.00 1.09
N LEU A 75 -17.06 -7.39 0.42
CA LEU A 75 -17.23 -6.83 -0.92
C LEU A 75 -17.38 -7.93 -2.00
N ARG A 76 -16.61 -9.02 -1.90
CA ARG A 76 -16.73 -10.16 -2.81
C ARG A 76 -18.09 -10.85 -2.68
N LEU A 77 -18.61 -11.00 -1.46
CA LEU A 77 -19.95 -11.54 -1.19
C LEU A 77 -21.06 -10.62 -1.71
N ARG A 78 -20.81 -9.32 -1.84
CA ARG A 78 -21.72 -8.35 -2.49
C ARG A 78 -21.64 -8.38 -4.02
N GLY A 79 -20.87 -9.31 -4.61
CA GLY A 79 -20.79 -9.50 -6.06
C GLY A 79 -19.78 -8.61 -6.79
N TRP A 80 -19.02 -7.77 -6.08
CA TRP A 80 -17.97 -6.97 -6.70
C TRP A 80 -16.83 -7.86 -7.18
N ASP A 81 -16.38 -7.70 -8.43
CA ASP A 81 -15.19 -8.39 -8.94
C ASP A 81 -13.93 -8.11 -8.09
N HIS A 82 -12.86 -8.90 -8.28
CA HIS A 82 -11.63 -8.76 -7.49
C HIS A 82 -11.07 -7.34 -7.49
N LYS A 83 -10.96 -6.70 -8.66
CA LYS A 83 -10.37 -5.37 -8.83
C LYS A 83 -11.25 -4.29 -8.19
N ALA A 84 -12.56 -4.43 -8.35
CA ALA A 84 -13.56 -3.52 -7.79
C ALA A 84 -13.66 -3.65 -6.26
N ALA A 85 -13.56 -4.87 -5.73
CA ALA A 85 -13.53 -5.14 -4.29
C ALA A 85 -12.24 -4.59 -3.67
N TYR A 86 -11.07 -4.91 -4.25
CA TYR A 86 -9.77 -4.44 -3.78
C TYR A 86 -9.74 -2.92 -3.63
N ARG A 87 -10.12 -2.18 -4.69
CA ARG A 87 -10.14 -0.70 -4.69
C ARG A 87 -11.12 -0.07 -3.70
N ARG A 88 -12.06 -0.85 -3.15
CA ARG A 88 -13.07 -0.40 -2.19
C ARG A 88 -12.71 -0.73 -0.74
N ILE A 89 -11.63 -1.46 -0.50
CA ILE A 89 -11.17 -1.74 0.86
C ILE A 89 -10.81 -0.41 1.53
N PRO A 90 -11.31 -0.12 2.76
CA PRO A 90 -11.04 1.15 3.43
C PRO A 90 -9.55 1.46 3.61
N ALA A 91 -8.73 0.44 3.82
CA ALA A 91 -7.27 0.56 3.92
C ALA A 91 -6.65 1.08 2.61
N GLU A 92 -7.05 0.53 1.46
CA GLU A 92 -6.60 0.92 0.12
C GLU A 92 -7.07 2.35 -0.23
N ILE A 93 -8.33 2.68 0.07
CA ILE A 93 -8.87 4.03 -0.15
C ILE A 93 -8.08 5.06 0.66
N THR A 94 -7.81 4.76 1.94
CA THR A 94 -7.07 5.66 2.83
C THR A 94 -5.62 5.82 2.37
N ALA A 95 -4.96 4.72 1.98
CA ALA A 95 -3.60 4.74 1.45
C ALA A 95 -3.49 5.60 0.20
N GLU A 96 -4.39 5.40 -0.76
CA GLU A 96 -4.41 6.18 -1.99
C GLU A 96 -4.70 7.66 -1.74
N TRP A 97 -5.68 7.98 -0.88
CA TRP A 97 -6.02 9.36 -0.55
C TRP A 97 -4.87 10.07 0.16
N ARG A 98 -4.23 9.44 1.15
CA ARG A 98 -3.10 10.04 1.88
C ARG A 98 -1.87 10.19 1.00
N ALA A 99 -1.57 9.22 0.13
CA ALA A 99 -0.47 9.31 -0.82
C ALA A 99 -0.65 10.52 -1.75
N ARG A 100 -1.83 10.66 -2.36
CA ARG A 100 -2.15 11.80 -3.22
C ARG A 100 -2.08 13.12 -2.47
N ARG A 101 -2.66 13.20 -1.28
CA ARG A 101 -2.64 14.41 -0.44
C ARG A 101 -1.21 14.81 -0.06
N HIS A 102 -0.37 13.85 0.31
CA HIS A 102 1.03 14.10 0.64
C HIS A 102 1.81 14.70 -0.55
N LEU A 103 1.47 14.28 -1.76
CA LEU A 103 2.11 14.75 -3.01
C LEU A 103 1.40 15.94 -3.66
N GLY A 104 0.32 16.46 -3.06
CA GLY A 104 -0.49 17.54 -3.65
C GLY A 104 -1.21 17.14 -4.95
N LEU A 105 -1.39 15.84 -5.21
CA LEU A 105 -2.04 15.34 -6.42
C LEU A 105 -3.56 15.38 -6.24
N GLY A 106 -4.26 16.06 -7.14
CA GLY A 106 -5.74 16.11 -7.15
C GLY A 106 -6.37 16.87 -5.97
N VAL A 107 -5.56 17.53 -5.13
CA VAL A 107 -6.05 18.50 -4.15
C VAL A 107 -6.09 19.85 -4.87
N GLY A 108 -7.28 20.35 -5.19
CA GLY A 108 -7.44 21.68 -5.77
C GLY A 108 -6.68 22.70 -4.92
N ARG A 109 -5.78 23.47 -5.55
CA ARG A 109 -5.09 24.58 -4.88
C ARG A 109 -6.17 25.61 -4.55
N LEU A 110 -6.71 25.57 -3.33
CA LEU A 110 -7.49 26.69 -2.81
C LEU A 110 -6.51 27.86 -2.69
N ARG A 111 -6.48 28.69 -3.74
CA ARG A 111 -5.88 30.01 -3.68
C ARG A 111 -6.75 30.81 -2.71
N ALA A 112 -6.21 31.08 -1.53
CA ALA A 112 -6.65 32.22 -0.73
C ALA A 112 -6.04 33.50 -1.33
#